data_AF-A0A956JLE3-F1
#
_entry.id   AF-A0A956JLE3-F1
#
_cell.length_a   1.000
_cell.length_b   1.000
_cell.length_c   1.000
_cell.angle_alpha   90.00
_cell.angle_beta   90.00
_cell.angle_gamma   90.00
#
_symmetry.space_group_name_H-M   'P 1'
#
loop_
_entity.id
_entity.type
_entity.pdbx_description
1 polymer ?
#
loop_
_entity_poly.entity_id
_entity_poly.type
_entity_poly.pdbx_seq_one_letter_code
_entity_poly.pdbx_strand_id
1 'polypeptide(L)'
;MATRNDYSRLVDLWRGIDQAGGIDKYVQKQLQERGYLVERKPTDTMSKAELARYKKQLKDEAAERKRLKKESWLAYRATHIVHLGEGVFWNDDLDFDRWDLRNPEERAAENELPKLDNPKELAEALGVSVAELRWLAYHRDDATFVHYRRFTIPKRNGSERAIWAPSPKLKGIQRWVLREIVEHLPVHGASHGFLAGRSIKTNATAHTGAEIVVKVDLKDFFPTVTLPRVKGIFRRAGYREQVATLLALLCTEAPREVMDIKGKVHFVALGPRCLPQG
;
A
#
# COMPACT_ATOMS: atom_id res chain seq x y z
N MET A 1 15.13 3.62 -9.20
CA MET A 1 14.03 4.58 -9.01
C MET A 1 14.00 5.47 -10.24
N ALA A 2 12.83 5.63 -10.88
CA ALA A 2 12.66 6.62 -11.95
C ALA A 2 12.99 8.01 -11.39
N THR A 3 13.64 8.87 -12.18
CA THR A 3 13.89 10.26 -11.76
C THR A 3 12.56 11.00 -11.64
N ARG A 4 12.51 12.09 -10.85
CA ARG A 4 11.29 12.92 -10.71
C ARG A 4 10.72 13.38 -12.06
N ASN A 5 11.60 13.56 -13.05
CA ASN A 5 11.25 13.90 -14.43
C ASN A 5 10.55 12.74 -15.18
N ASP A 6 11.04 11.51 -15.01
CA ASP A 6 10.42 10.33 -15.62
C ASP A 6 9.07 9.98 -14.96
N TYR A 7 8.91 10.24 -13.67
CA TYR A 7 7.60 10.12 -13.00
C TYR A 7 6.56 11.09 -13.59
N SER A 8 6.89 12.39 -13.73
CA SER A 8 5.98 13.37 -14.32
C SER A 8 5.53 12.96 -15.73
N ARG A 9 6.50 12.52 -16.56
CA ARG A 9 6.23 12.03 -17.91
C ARG A 9 5.23 10.87 -17.93
N LEU A 10 5.38 9.91 -17.01
CA LEU A 10 4.49 8.75 -16.91
C LEU A 10 3.08 9.15 -16.43
N VAL A 11 2.97 10.13 -15.52
CA VAL A 11 1.67 10.67 -15.08
C VAL A 11 0.95 11.37 -16.23
N ASP A 12 1.65 12.22 -16.97
CA ASP A 12 1.08 12.94 -18.11
C ASP A 12 0.68 11.99 -19.25
N LEU A 13 1.49 10.94 -19.50
CA LEU A 13 1.13 9.88 -20.43
C LEU A 13 -0.15 9.15 -19.98
N TRP A 14 -0.27 8.82 -18.69
CA TRP A 14 -1.49 8.18 -18.19
C TRP A 14 -2.73 9.06 -18.37
N ARG A 15 -2.64 10.37 -18.11
CA ARG A 15 -3.75 11.30 -18.38
C ARG A 15 -4.18 11.26 -19.84
N GLY A 16 -3.24 11.24 -20.78
CA GLY A 16 -3.54 11.12 -22.21
C GLY A 16 -4.19 9.78 -22.57
N ILE A 17 -3.77 8.69 -21.94
CA ILE A 17 -4.37 7.35 -22.12
C ILE A 17 -5.82 7.33 -21.61
N ASP A 18 -6.05 7.91 -20.44
CA ASP A 18 -7.37 7.97 -19.82
C ASP A 18 -8.35 8.82 -20.65
N GLN A 19 -7.90 9.98 -21.14
CA GLN A 19 -8.65 10.81 -22.10
C GLN A 19 -8.97 10.09 -23.41
N ALA A 20 -8.11 9.17 -23.86
CA ALA A 20 -8.39 8.33 -25.02
C ALA A 20 -9.40 7.21 -24.73
N GLY A 21 -9.83 7.04 -23.48
CA GLY A 21 -10.77 6.01 -23.04
C GLY A 21 -10.11 4.65 -22.78
N GLY A 22 -8.84 4.65 -22.38
CA GLY A 22 -8.09 3.47 -21.93
C GLY A 22 -6.95 3.06 -22.86
N ILE A 23 -6.14 2.09 -22.38
CA ILE A 23 -4.90 1.66 -23.04
C ILE A 23 -5.14 1.20 -24.47
N ASP A 24 -6.15 0.36 -24.71
CA ASP A 24 -6.36 -0.20 -26.05
C ASP A 24 -6.78 0.86 -27.07
N LYS A 25 -7.66 1.81 -26.68
CA LYS A 25 -8.06 2.93 -27.54
C LYS A 25 -6.89 3.88 -27.81
N TYR A 26 -6.09 4.19 -26.78
CA TYR A 26 -4.88 4.99 -26.92
C TYR A 26 -3.88 4.34 -27.89
N VAL A 27 -3.60 3.04 -27.70
CA VAL A 27 -2.67 2.29 -28.56
C VAL A 27 -3.17 2.24 -30.01
N GLN A 28 -4.47 2.01 -30.22
CA GLN A 28 -5.05 2.00 -31.56
C GLN A 28 -4.91 3.37 -32.25
N LYS A 29 -5.23 4.46 -31.55
CA LYS A 29 -5.06 5.83 -32.05
C LYS A 29 -3.60 6.13 -32.41
N GLN A 30 -2.65 5.76 -31.54
CA GLN A 30 -1.22 5.96 -31.79
C GLN A 30 -0.70 5.14 -32.98
N LEU A 31 -1.18 3.90 -33.17
CA LEU A 31 -0.83 3.10 -34.36
C LEU A 31 -1.34 3.74 -35.65
N GLN A 32 -2.54 4.32 -35.62
CA GLN A 32 -3.11 5.03 -36.76
C GLN A 32 -2.32 6.30 -37.10
N GLU A 33 -2.06 7.16 -36.11
CA GLU A 33 -1.33 8.42 -36.28
C GLU A 33 0.11 8.21 -36.79
N ARG A 34 0.76 7.12 -36.36
CA ARG A 34 2.14 6.80 -36.75
C ARG A 34 2.24 5.95 -38.02
N GLY A 35 1.11 5.63 -38.66
CA GLY A 35 1.08 4.84 -39.91
C GLY A 35 1.44 3.36 -39.75
N TYR A 36 1.37 2.82 -38.53
CA TYR A 36 1.61 1.39 -38.26
C TYR A 36 0.34 0.55 -38.31
N LEU A 37 -0.84 1.17 -38.35
CA LEU A 37 -2.11 0.43 -38.40
C LEU A 37 -2.29 -0.27 -39.77
N VAL A 38 -2.29 -1.59 -39.77
CA VAL A 38 -2.44 -2.39 -41.00
C VAL A 38 -3.87 -2.88 -41.16
N GLU A 39 -4.46 -2.60 -42.33
CA GLU A 39 -5.76 -3.14 -42.75
C GLU A 39 -5.67 -4.65 -42.97
N ARG A 40 -6.58 -5.42 -42.39
CA ARG A 40 -6.61 -6.89 -42.52
C ARG A 40 -7.17 -7.26 -43.90
N LYS A 41 -6.36 -7.90 -44.74
CA LYS A 41 -6.73 -8.32 -46.10
C LYS A 41 -6.63 -9.85 -46.25
N PRO A 42 -7.49 -10.48 -47.06
CA PRO A 42 -7.34 -11.89 -47.42
C PRO A 42 -5.98 -12.15 -48.07
N THR A 43 -5.28 -13.21 -47.66
CA THR A 43 -3.92 -13.52 -48.15
C THR A 43 -3.89 -14.39 -49.39
N ASP A 44 -5.03 -14.96 -49.77
CA ASP A 44 -5.12 -16.05 -50.74
C ASP A 44 -4.81 -15.62 -52.18
N THR A 45 -4.95 -14.33 -52.48
CA THR A 45 -4.71 -13.73 -53.80
C THR A 45 -3.38 -12.96 -53.89
N MET A 46 -2.60 -12.90 -52.80
CA MET A 46 -1.36 -12.12 -52.76
C MET A 46 -0.19 -12.84 -53.44
N SER A 47 0.59 -12.13 -54.26
CA SER A 47 1.87 -12.64 -54.75
C SER A 47 2.85 -12.87 -53.59
N LYS A 48 3.90 -13.69 -53.80
CA LYS A 48 4.95 -13.95 -52.79
C LYS A 48 5.58 -12.65 -52.25
N ALA A 49 5.79 -11.66 -53.13
CA ALA A 49 6.37 -10.37 -52.76
C ALA A 49 5.39 -9.51 -51.93
N GLU A 50 4.11 -9.47 -52.32
CA GLU A 50 3.06 -8.76 -51.58
C GLU A 50 2.84 -9.39 -50.20
N LEU A 51 2.80 -10.72 -50.13
CA LEU A 51 2.68 -11.46 -48.88
C LEU A 51 3.86 -11.17 -47.94
N ALA A 52 5.08 -11.07 -48.47
CA ALA A 52 6.26 -10.72 -47.68
C ALA A 52 6.19 -9.28 -47.13
N ARG A 53 5.75 -8.31 -47.95
CA ARG A 53 5.53 -6.91 -47.52
C ARG A 53 4.44 -6.81 -46.46
N TYR A 54 3.31 -7.49 -46.67
CA TYR A 54 2.20 -7.54 -45.72
C TYR A 54 2.63 -8.16 -44.38
N LYS A 55 3.33 -9.31 -44.40
CA LYS A 55 3.90 -9.92 -43.19
C LYS A 55 4.87 -8.99 -42.46
N LYS A 56 5.69 -8.22 -43.19
CA LYS A 56 6.58 -7.21 -42.60
C LYS A 56 5.79 -6.11 -41.91
N GLN A 57 4.78 -5.54 -42.57
CA GLN A 57 3.89 -4.52 -41.98
C GLN A 57 3.20 -5.03 -40.72
N LEU A 58 2.68 -6.26 -40.73
CA LEU A 58 2.07 -6.87 -39.55
C LEU A 58 3.06 -7.05 -38.39
N LYS A 59 4.31 -7.40 -38.71
CA LYS A 59 5.38 -7.52 -37.71
C LYS A 59 5.73 -6.16 -37.11
N ASP A 60 5.81 -5.13 -37.94
CA ASP A 60 6.11 -3.76 -37.52
C ASP A 60 4.95 -3.19 -36.66
N GLU A 61 3.69 -3.41 -37.04
CA GLU A 61 2.51 -3.08 -36.22
C GLU A 61 2.57 -3.78 -34.86
N ALA A 62 2.85 -5.09 -34.83
CA ALA A 62 2.89 -5.87 -33.59
C ALA A 62 4.02 -5.39 -32.66
N ALA A 63 5.18 -5.07 -33.22
CA ALA A 63 6.31 -4.52 -32.47
C ALA A 63 5.95 -3.15 -31.85
N GLU A 64 5.34 -2.26 -32.63
CA GLU A 64 4.94 -0.94 -32.15
C GLU A 64 3.83 -1.02 -31.11
N ARG A 65 2.81 -1.87 -31.34
CA ARG A 65 1.74 -2.14 -30.38
C ARG A 65 2.29 -2.64 -29.05
N LYS A 66 3.24 -3.59 -29.09
CA LYS A 66 3.90 -4.10 -27.89
C LYS A 66 4.67 -3.01 -27.15
N ARG A 67 5.37 -2.12 -27.87
CA ARG A 67 6.06 -0.97 -27.29
C ARG A 67 5.09 -0.03 -26.58
N LEU A 68 4.03 0.39 -27.27
CA LEU A 68 3.00 1.30 -26.73
C LEU A 68 2.26 0.69 -25.53
N LYS A 69 1.90 -0.60 -25.59
CA LYS A 69 1.29 -1.30 -24.45
C LYS A 69 2.23 -1.36 -23.25
N LYS A 70 3.52 -1.64 -23.47
CA LYS A 70 4.53 -1.64 -22.40
C LYS A 70 4.65 -0.26 -21.75
N GLU A 71 4.70 0.79 -22.55
CA GLU A 71 4.79 2.17 -22.04
C GLU A 71 3.53 2.58 -21.28
N SER A 72 2.36 2.27 -21.83
CA SER A 72 1.06 2.53 -21.20
C SER A 72 0.92 1.79 -19.86
N TRP A 73 1.42 0.55 -19.78
CA TRP A 73 1.45 -0.22 -18.54
C TRP A 73 2.39 0.38 -17.49
N LEU A 74 3.55 0.92 -17.91
CA LEU A 74 4.43 1.65 -17.00
C LEU A 74 3.75 2.92 -16.46
N ALA A 75 3.01 3.63 -17.32
CA ALA A 75 2.22 4.80 -16.93
C ALA A 75 1.10 4.44 -15.95
N TYR A 76 0.37 3.35 -16.22
CA TYR A 76 -0.64 2.80 -15.30
C TYR A 76 -0.03 2.47 -13.94
N ARG A 77 1.05 1.70 -13.91
CA ARG A 77 1.73 1.32 -12.66
C ARG A 77 2.36 2.51 -11.92
N ALA A 78 2.61 3.64 -12.57
CA ALA A 78 3.11 4.84 -11.91
C ALA A 78 2.00 5.57 -11.15
N THR A 79 0.75 5.42 -11.58
CA THR A 79 -0.43 6.12 -11.04
C THR A 79 -1.34 5.22 -10.21
N HIS A 80 -1.23 3.90 -10.36
CA HIS A 80 -2.06 2.89 -9.71
C HIS A 80 -1.23 1.94 -8.84
N ILE A 81 -1.88 1.34 -7.84
CA ILE A 81 -1.24 0.39 -6.94
C ILE A 81 -1.13 -0.97 -7.64
N VAL A 82 -2.17 -1.46 -8.32
CA VAL A 82 -2.22 -2.72 -9.08
C VAL A 82 -2.16 -3.97 -8.22
N HIS A 83 -1.16 -4.09 -7.35
CA HIS A 83 -0.94 -5.28 -6.53
C HIS A 83 -0.10 -4.93 -5.29
N LEU A 84 -0.48 -5.53 -4.15
CA LEU A 84 0.14 -5.31 -2.84
C LEU A 84 0.80 -6.55 -2.25
N GLY A 85 1.01 -7.60 -3.06
CA GLY A 85 1.63 -8.84 -2.62
C GLY A 85 0.62 -9.96 -2.41
N GLU A 86 1.15 -11.16 -2.22
CA GLU A 86 0.35 -12.37 -1.97
C GLU A 86 -0.47 -12.23 -0.68
N GLY A 87 -1.68 -12.80 -0.66
CA GLY A 87 -2.57 -12.74 0.50
C GLY A 87 -3.17 -11.36 0.80
N VAL A 88 -2.84 -10.31 0.04
CA VAL A 88 -3.46 -8.98 0.14
C VAL A 88 -4.41 -8.77 -1.02
N PHE A 89 -5.71 -8.75 -0.72
CA PHE A 89 -6.71 -8.34 -1.71
C PHE A 89 -6.55 -6.86 -2.05
N TRP A 90 -6.59 -6.54 -3.34
CA TRP A 90 -6.52 -5.18 -3.85
C TRP A 90 -7.31 -5.04 -5.14
N ASN A 91 -8.03 -3.94 -5.25
CA ASN A 91 -8.59 -3.43 -6.50
C ASN A 91 -8.26 -1.93 -6.61
N ASP A 92 -7.93 -1.47 -7.81
CA ASP A 92 -7.70 -0.04 -8.04
C ASP A 92 -9.01 0.74 -8.27
N ASP A 93 -10.13 0.07 -8.52
CA ASP A 93 -11.43 0.73 -8.59
C ASP A 93 -11.77 1.35 -7.23
N LEU A 94 -12.36 2.55 -7.26
CA LEU A 94 -12.78 3.29 -6.06
C LEU A 94 -14.23 2.95 -5.67
N ASP A 95 -14.62 1.69 -5.88
CA ASP A 95 -15.93 1.19 -5.58
C ASP A 95 -16.17 1.03 -4.07
N PHE A 96 -17.44 0.96 -3.71
CA PHE A 96 -17.86 0.78 -2.34
C PHE A 96 -17.75 -0.70 -1.96
N ASP A 97 -16.95 -1.02 -0.94
CA ASP A 97 -16.91 -2.38 -0.41
C ASP A 97 -18.10 -2.62 0.53
N ARG A 98 -18.67 -3.83 0.49
CA ARG A 98 -19.85 -4.19 1.31
C ARG A 98 -19.70 -3.98 2.82
N TRP A 99 -18.46 -3.90 3.32
CA TRP A 99 -18.17 -3.69 4.73
C TRP A 99 -17.82 -2.23 5.07
N ASP A 100 -17.88 -1.33 4.09
CA ASP A 100 -17.66 0.09 4.33
C ASP A 100 -18.85 0.63 5.13
N LEU A 101 -18.59 1.68 5.91
CA LEU A 101 -19.67 2.35 6.62
C LEU A 101 -20.65 2.92 5.60
N ARG A 102 -21.93 3.02 5.98
CA ARG A 102 -22.96 3.59 5.11
C ARG A 102 -22.70 5.07 4.77
N ASN A 103 -22.20 5.83 5.75
CA ASN A 103 -21.84 7.24 5.64
C ASN A 103 -20.37 7.43 6.11
N PRO A 104 -19.38 6.96 5.34
CA PRO A 104 -17.98 7.00 5.76
C PRO A 104 -17.45 8.43 5.87
N GLU A 105 -17.91 9.34 5.01
CA GLU A 105 -17.49 10.75 4.99
C GLU A 105 -17.97 11.50 6.24
N GLU A 106 -19.19 11.24 6.69
CA GLU A 106 -19.75 11.82 7.92
C GLU A 106 -18.94 11.34 9.14
N ARG A 107 -18.64 10.05 9.21
CA ARG A 107 -17.81 9.48 10.28
C ARG A 107 -16.39 10.06 10.28
N ALA A 108 -15.79 10.22 9.10
CA ALA A 108 -14.47 10.81 8.97
C ALA A 108 -14.48 12.28 9.44
N ALA A 109 -15.52 13.03 9.10
CA ALA A 109 -15.69 14.41 9.54
C ALA A 109 -15.92 14.54 11.05
N GLU A 110 -16.72 13.65 11.67
CA GLU A 110 -16.89 13.59 13.13
C GLU A 110 -15.56 13.36 13.86
N ASN A 111 -14.66 12.58 13.25
CA ASN A 111 -13.32 12.31 13.76
C ASN A 111 -12.29 13.36 13.26
N GLU A 112 -12.71 14.45 12.62
CA GLU A 112 -11.82 15.51 12.09
C GLU A 112 -10.70 15.00 11.17
N LEU A 113 -10.96 13.92 10.42
CA LEU A 113 -9.93 13.24 9.63
C LEU A 113 -9.69 13.92 8.27
N PRO A 114 -8.45 13.85 7.73
CA PRO A 114 -8.18 14.31 6.38
C PRO A 114 -8.98 13.48 5.37
N LYS A 115 -9.55 14.16 4.38
CA LYS A 115 -10.28 13.55 3.28
C LYS A 115 -9.30 12.82 2.36
N LEU A 116 -9.38 11.49 2.36
CA LEU A 116 -8.54 10.60 1.56
C LEU A 116 -9.45 9.54 0.93
N ASP A 117 -9.82 9.75 -0.33
CA ASP A 117 -10.76 8.90 -1.06
C ASP A 117 -10.03 7.85 -1.90
N ASN A 118 -8.75 8.07 -2.22
CA ASN A 118 -7.99 7.22 -3.13
C ASN A 118 -6.48 7.14 -2.79
N PRO A 119 -5.74 6.17 -3.35
CA PRO A 119 -4.31 5.99 -3.09
C PRO A 119 -3.44 7.20 -3.47
N LYS A 120 -3.86 8.00 -4.46
CA LYS A 120 -3.11 9.18 -4.89
C LYS A 120 -3.17 10.28 -3.84
N GLU A 121 -4.35 10.58 -3.30
CA GLU A 121 -4.53 11.53 -2.22
C GLU A 121 -3.77 11.11 -0.95
N LEU A 122 -3.79 9.82 -0.61
CA LEU A 122 -2.98 9.30 0.49
C LEU A 122 -1.48 9.48 0.22
N ALA A 123 -1.01 9.20 -1.00
CA ALA A 123 0.40 9.38 -1.35
C ALA A 123 0.82 10.87 -1.24
N GLU A 124 -0.01 11.78 -1.74
CA GLU A 124 0.20 13.23 -1.65
C GLU A 124 0.24 13.71 -0.19
N ALA A 125 -0.70 13.28 0.64
CA ALA A 125 -0.74 13.60 2.06
C ALA A 125 0.49 13.09 2.83
N LEU A 126 1.00 11.91 2.45
CA LEU A 126 2.22 11.32 3.00
C LEU A 126 3.52 11.89 2.41
N GLY A 127 3.43 12.75 1.39
CA GLY A 127 4.60 13.32 0.71
C GLY A 127 5.42 12.29 -0.08
N VAL A 128 4.79 11.25 -0.62
CA VAL A 128 5.42 10.19 -1.42
C VAL A 128 4.69 10.01 -2.76
N SER A 129 5.35 9.38 -3.73
CA SER A 129 4.68 8.95 -4.97
C SER A 129 3.83 7.70 -4.73
N VAL A 130 2.82 7.45 -5.59
CA VAL A 130 2.03 6.21 -5.55
C VAL A 130 2.91 4.97 -5.68
N ALA A 131 3.97 5.04 -6.49
CA ALA A 131 4.92 3.94 -6.64
C ALA A 131 5.69 3.65 -5.33
N GLU A 132 6.06 4.68 -4.58
CA GLU A 132 6.69 4.55 -3.27
C GLU A 132 5.72 4.06 -2.20
N LEU A 133 4.48 4.59 -2.20
CA LEU A 133 3.40 4.10 -1.33
C LEU A 133 3.19 2.60 -1.53
N ARG A 134 3.06 2.16 -2.79
CA ARG A 134 3.01 0.73 -3.12
C ARG A 134 4.23 0.00 -2.58
N TRP A 135 5.44 0.51 -2.81
CA TRP A 135 6.67 -0.16 -2.36
C TRP A 135 6.76 -0.31 -0.83
N LEU A 136 6.23 0.66 -0.08
CA LEU A 136 6.16 0.62 1.39
C LEU A 136 5.07 -0.33 1.90
N ALA A 137 3.92 -0.39 1.22
CA ALA A 137 2.79 -1.22 1.59
C ALA A 137 2.87 -2.67 1.05
N TYR A 138 3.80 -2.96 0.14
CA TYR A 138 3.87 -4.27 -0.53
C TYR A 138 4.28 -5.40 0.44
N HIS A 139 3.42 -6.42 0.53
CA HIS A 139 3.67 -7.64 1.29
C HIS A 139 4.51 -8.65 0.49
N ARG A 140 5.40 -9.35 1.21
CA ARG A 140 6.25 -10.41 0.65
C ARG A 140 6.45 -11.48 1.72
N ASP A 141 6.23 -12.73 1.39
CA ASP A 141 6.63 -13.82 2.28
C ASP A 141 8.15 -13.97 2.30
N ASP A 142 8.77 -14.02 1.12
CA ASP A 142 10.23 -13.95 0.96
C ASP A 142 10.68 -12.58 0.43
N ALA A 143 11.50 -11.88 1.21
CA ALA A 143 12.02 -10.57 0.86
C ALA A 143 13.52 -10.49 1.03
N THR A 144 14.21 -9.85 0.09
CA THR A 144 15.63 -9.47 0.22
C THR A 144 15.81 -8.07 0.84
N PHE A 145 14.69 -7.36 1.06
CA PHE A 145 14.65 -6.04 1.67
C PHE A 145 13.35 -5.86 2.45
N VAL A 146 13.46 -5.35 3.68
CA VAL A 146 12.34 -5.11 4.59
C VAL A 146 12.40 -3.69 5.14
N HIS A 147 11.23 -3.14 5.50
CA HIS A 147 11.13 -1.77 6.04
C HIS A 147 11.29 -1.70 7.56
N TYR A 148 11.38 -2.85 8.23
CA TYR A 148 11.60 -2.95 9.67
C TYR A 148 12.87 -3.71 9.97
N ARG A 149 13.70 -3.13 10.85
CA ARG A 149 14.87 -3.80 11.42
C ARG A 149 14.48 -4.45 12.75
N ARG A 150 14.75 -5.75 12.87
CA ARG A 150 14.54 -6.50 14.12
C ARG A 150 15.82 -6.56 14.94
N PHE A 151 15.70 -6.37 16.24
CA PHE A 151 16.78 -6.60 17.23
C PHE A 151 16.18 -6.90 18.60
N THR A 152 16.97 -7.42 19.54
CA THR A 152 16.52 -7.68 20.90
C THR A 152 17.09 -6.67 21.88
N ILE A 153 16.34 -6.38 22.94
CA ILE A 153 16.81 -5.65 24.12
C ILE A 153 16.48 -6.45 25.38
N PRO A 154 17.31 -6.39 26.44
CA PRO A 154 17.03 -7.10 27.68
C PRO A 154 15.83 -6.47 28.41
N LYS A 155 14.91 -7.30 28.89
CA LYS A 155 13.88 -6.89 29.87
C LYS A 155 14.51 -6.83 31.26
N ARG A 156 13.81 -6.18 32.19
CA ARG A 156 14.21 -6.11 33.62
C ARG A 156 14.42 -7.48 34.28
N ASN A 157 13.72 -8.52 33.81
CA ASN A 157 13.82 -9.89 34.33
C ASN A 157 14.86 -10.76 33.59
N GLY A 158 15.69 -10.17 32.71
CA GLY A 158 16.72 -10.88 31.94
C GLY A 158 16.23 -11.52 30.64
N SER A 159 14.92 -11.68 30.42
CA SER A 159 14.39 -12.19 29.14
C SER A 159 14.52 -11.16 28.02
N GLU A 160 14.59 -11.60 26.76
CA GLU A 160 14.70 -10.69 25.62
C GLU A 160 13.34 -10.10 25.20
N ARG A 161 13.37 -8.85 24.70
CA ARG A 161 12.25 -8.19 24.01
C ARG A 161 12.65 -7.92 22.58
N ALA A 162 11.92 -8.52 21.63
CA ALA A 162 12.08 -8.19 20.22
C ALA A 162 11.55 -6.78 19.94
N ILE A 163 12.38 -5.95 19.32
CA ILE A 163 12.05 -4.61 18.83
C ILE A 163 12.08 -4.62 17.32
N TRP A 164 11.09 -3.97 16.72
CA TRP A 164 10.82 -3.92 15.29
C TRP A 164 10.84 -2.45 14.89
N ALA A 165 12.04 -1.91 14.64
CA ALA A 165 12.19 -0.49 14.34
C ALA A 165 11.92 -0.21 12.86
N PRO A 166 10.96 0.65 12.51
CA PRO A 166 10.73 1.04 11.12
C PRO A 166 11.92 1.85 10.58
N SER A 167 12.13 1.78 9.26
CA SER A 167 13.06 2.66 8.56
C SER A 167 12.70 4.12 8.81
N PRO A 168 13.66 5.08 8.78
CA PRO A 168 13.36 6.49 9.04
C PRO A 168 12.22 7.05 8.17
N LYS A 169 12.13 6.60 6.92
CA LYS A 169 11.05 7.00 6.00
C LYS A 169 9.69 6.48 6.44
N LEU A 170 9.59 5.18 6.72
CA LEU A 170 8.34 4.59 7.22
C LEU A 170 7.94 5.18 8.58
N LYS A 171 8.91 5.45 9.45
CA LYS A 171 8.69 6.11 10.74
C LYS A 171 8.09 7.51 10.58
N GLY A 172 8.54 8.28 9.59
CA GLY A 172 7.98 9.59 9.27
C GLY A 172 6.50 9.49 8.86
N ILE A 173 6.20 8.53 7.97
CA ILE A 173 4.83 8.24 7.53
C ILE A 173 3.94 7.81 8.70
N GLN A 174 4.40 6.90 9.55
CA GLN A 174 3.63 6.45 10.70
C GLN A 174 3.39 7.53 11.74
N ARG A 175 4.32 8.49 11.89
CA ARG A 175 4.11 9.67 12.73
C ARG A 175 3.07 10.62 12.15
N TRP A 176 3.01 10.74 10.83
CA TRP A 176 1.93 11.47 10.17
C TRP A 176 0.60 10.76 10.42
N VAL A 177 0.51 9.45 10.19
CA VAL A 177 -0.70 8.66 10.48
C VAL A 177 -1.11 8.77 11.95
N LEU A 178 -0.15 8.77 12.87
CA LEU A 178 -0.43 8.96 14.29
C LEU A 178 -1.13 10.30 14.56
N ARG A 179 -0.52 11.40 14.11
CA ARG A 179 -1.00 12.76 14.42
C ARG A 179 -2.26 13.14 13.69
N GLU A 180 -2.32 12.87 12.39
CA GLU A 180 -3.43 13.35 11.55
C GLU A 180 -4.62 12.39 11.54
N ILE A 181 -4.46 11.17 12.06
CA ILE A 181 -5.52 10.16 12.04
C ILE A 181 -5.75 9.55 13.41
N VAL A 182 -4.76 8.83 13.95
CA VAL A 182 -4.98 7.96 15.11
C VAL A 182 -5.29 8.76 16.39
N GLU A 183 -4.65 9.91 16.59
CA GLU A 183 -4.86 10.77 17.76
C GLU A 183 -6.25 11.43 17.80
N HIS A 184 -6.95 11.51 16.65
CA HIS A 184 -8.31 12.03 16.57
C HIS A 184 -9.39 10.97 16.86
N LEU A 185 -9.02 9.69 16.90
CA LEU A 185 -9.99 8.61 17.11
C LEU A 185 -10.47 8.59 18.56
N PRO A 186 -11.76 8.26 18.79
CA PRO A 186 -12.31 8.19 20.15
C PRO A 186 -11.63 7.09 20.95
N VAL A 187 -11.20 7.44 22.16
CA VAL A 187 -10.60 6.50 23.12
C VAL A 187 -11.47 6.43 24.38
N HIS A 188 -11.60 5.24 24.95
CA HIS A 188 -12.38 5.04 26.17
C HIS A 188 -11.83 5.91 27.33
N GLY A 189 -12.73 6.54 28.10
CA GLY A 189 -12.38 7.47 29.17
C GLY A 189 -11.53 6.89 30.29
N ALA A 190 -11.47 5.56 30.43
CA ALA A 190 -10.61 4.85 31.38
C ALA A 190 -9.21 4.48 30.83
N SER A 191 -8.89 4.79 29.57
CA SER A 191 -7.57 4.48 29.01
C SER A 191 -6.53 5.50 29.47
N HIS A 192 -5.40 5.09 30.03
CA HIS A 192 -4.33 6.01 30.44
C HIS A 192 -3.02 5.81 29.67
N GLY A 193 -2.87 4.68 28.97
CA GLY A 193 -1.65 4.36 28.24
C GLY A 193 -1.55 5.16 26.95
N PHE A 194 -0.36 5.71 26.67
CA PHE A 194 -0.01 6.38 25.40
C PHE A 194 -0.88 7.60 25.01
N LEU A 195 -1.65 8.15 25.94
CA LEU A 195 -2.47 9.34 25.69
C LEU A 195 -1.80 10.61 26.23
N ALA A 196 -1.85 11.68 25.45
CA ALA A 196 -1.44 13.00 25.88
C ALA A 196 -2.24 13.44 27.13
N GLY A 197 -1.57 14.10 28.07
CA GLY A 197 -2.18 14.54 29.34
C GLY A 197 -2.47 13.42 30.35
N ARG A 198 -2.26 12.15 30.00
CA ARG A 198 -2.39 11.01 30.93
C ARG A 198 -1.03 10.41 31.25
N SER A 199 -0.96 9.73 32.38
CA SER A 199 0.27 9.12 32.88
C SER A 199 0.01 7.92 33.77
N ILE A 200 1.08 7.19 34.10
CA ILE A 200 1.06 6.11 35.10
C ILE A 200 0.50 6.58 36.45
N LYS A 201 0.71 7.86 36.81
CA LYS A 201 0.17 8.45 38.03
C LYS A 201 -1.35 8.58 37.94
N THR A 202 -1.88 9.15 36.86
CA THR A 202 -3.33 9.30 36.67
C THR A 202 -4.06 7.95 36.69
N ASN A 203 -3.44 6.92 36.12
CA ASN A 203 -3.97 5.56 36.17
C ASN A 203 -4.03 5.02 37.61
N ALA A 204 -2.93 5.16 38.37
CA ALA A 204 -2.89 4.70 39.76
C ALA A 204 -3.85 5.46 40.68
N THR A 205 -4.04 6.76 40.45
CA THR A 205 -4.97 7.59 41.23
C THR A 205 -6.41 7.07 41.16
N ALA A 206 -6.86 6.59 40.01
CA ALA A 206 -8.21 6.04 39.85
C ALA A 206 -8.48 4.79 40.70
N HIS A 207 -7.43 4.14 41.23
CA HIS A 207 -7.53 2.95 42.08
C HIS A 207 -7.16 3.23 43.54
N THR A 208 -6.89 4.48 43.91
CA THR A 208 -6.50 4.84 45.28
C THR A 208 -7.65 4.58 46.24
N GLY A 209 -7.39 3.86 47.34
CA GLY A 209 -8.40 3.49 48.33
C GLY A 209 -9.24 2.27 47.98
N ALA A 210 -8.97 1.59 46.85
CA ALA A 210 -9.62 0.33 46.53
C ALA A 210 -9.18 -0.77 47.51
N GLU A 211 -10.13 -1.51 48.09
CA GLU A 211 -9.85 -2.65 48.98
C GLU A 211 -9.19 -3.82 48.24
N ILE A 212 -9.55 -4.02 46.97
CA ILE A 212 -9.04 -5.09 46.11
C ILE A 212 -8.69 -4.51 44.73
N VAL A 213 -7.51 -4.85 44.22
CA VAL A 213 -7.06 -4.51 42.87
C VAL A 213 -6.78 -5.78 42.08
N VAL A 214 -7.51 -5.97 40.97
CA VAL A 214 -7.30 -7.09 40.05
C VAL A 214 -6.31 -6.66 38.97
N LYS A 215 -5.18 -7.36 38.88
CA LYS A 215 -4.17 -7.13 37.85
C LYS A 215 -4.31 -8.15 36.72
N VAL A 216 -4.58 -7.66 35.52
CA VAL A 216 -4.65 -8.47 34.29
C VAL A 216 -3.62 -7.94 33.30
N ASP A 217 -2.91 -8.84 32.62
CA ASP A 217 -1.94 -8.51 31.58
C ASP A 217 -2.11 -9.45 30.38
N LEU A 218 -1.92 -8.91 29.17
CA LEU A 218 -2.03 -9.68 27.93
C LEU A 218 -0.63 -10.14 27.50
N LYS A 219 -0.45 -11.46 27.39
CA LYS A 219 0.78 -12.04 26.85
C LYS A 219 0.94 -11.63 25.38
N ASP A 220 2.13 -11.13 25.03
CA ASP A 220 2.54 -10.80 23.66
C ASP A 220 1.52 -9.93 22.89
N PHE A 221 0.99 -8.89 23.55
CA PHE A 221 -0.09 -8.03 23.03
C PHE A 221 0.06 -7.59 21.56
N PHE A 222 1.20 -7.01 21.16
CA PHE A 222 1.39 -6.43 19.83
C PHE A 222 1.16 -7.45 18.68
N PRO A 223 1.80 -8.64 18.70
CA PRO A 223 1.49 -9.71 17.75
C PRO A 223 0.02 -10.14 17.65
N THR A 224 -0.77 -9.98 18.72
CA THR A 224 -2.20 -10.36 18.69
C THR A 224 -3.07 -9.41 17.87
N VAL A 225 -2.57 -8.22 17.56
CA VAL A 225 -3.28 -7.22 16.74
C VAL A 225 -2.82 -7.35 15.28
N THR A 226 -3.62 -8.06 14.48
CA THR A 226 -3.29 -8.43 13.09
C THR A 226 -3.73 -7.37 12.07
N LEU A 227 -3.22 -7.47 10.84
CA LEU A 227 -3.58 -6.59 9.71
C LEU A 227 -5.10 -6.40 9.54
N PRO A 228 -5.95 -7.44 9.54
CA PRO A 228 -7.41 -7.24 9.45
C PRO A 228 -7.97 -6.37 10.58
N ARG A 229 -7.44 -6.50 11.79
CA ARG A 229 -7.89 -5.71 12.95
C ARG A 229 -7.48 -4.25 12.82
N VAL A 230 -6.25 -3.99 12.36
CA VAL A 230 -5.77 -2.62 12.07
C VAL A 230 -6.56 -1.99 10.91
N LYS A 231 -6.79 -2.72 9.82
CA LYS A 231 -7.66 -2.27 8.72
C LYS A 231 -9.05 -1.91 9.22
N GLY A 232 -9.65 -2.77 10.04
CA GLY A 232 -10.97 -2.53 10.63
C GLY A 232 -11.06 -1.30 11.53
N ILE A 233 -9.94 -0.84 12.12
CA ILE A 233 -9.90 0.44 12.85
C ILE A 233 -10.02 1.60 11.86
N PHE A 234 -9.21 1.63 10.79
CA PHE A 234 -9.27 2.68 9.78
C PHE A 234 -10.62 2.70 9.04
N ARG A 235 -11.23 1.53 8.79
CA ARG A 235 -12.58 1.48 8.20
C ARG A 235 -13.64 2.06 9.12
N ARG A 236 -13.60 1.71 10.41
CA ARG A 236 -14.50 2.30 11.41
C ARG A 236 -14.27 3.78 11.65
N ALA A 237 -13.07 4.29 11.37
CA ALA A 237 -12.75 5.70 11.43
C ALA A 237 -13.39 6.50 10.28
N GLY A 238 -13.83 5.85 9.20
CA GLY A 238 -14.45 6.49 8.04
C GLY A 238 -13.69 6.33 6.73
N TYR A 239 -12.55 5.61 6.71
CA TYR A 239 -11.84 5.34 5.45
C TYR A 239 -12.40 4.14 4.70
N ARG A 240 -12.49 4.24 3.38
CA ARG A 240 -12.89 3.13 2.50
C ARG A 240 -11.81 2.05 2.42
N GLU A 241 -12.18 0.86 1.93
CA GLU A 241 -11.34 -0.34 1.87
C GLU A 241 -9.93 -0.08 1.33
N GLN A 242 -9.77 0.67 0.24
CA GLN A 242 -8.49 0.92 -0.42
C GLN A 242 -7.54 1.72 0.49
N VAL A 243 -8.00 2.84 1.05
CA VAL A 243 -7.19 3.68 1.94
C VAL A 243 -6.93 2.98 3.27
N ALA A 244 -7.93 2.32 3.84
CA ALA A 244 -7.78 1.56 5.08
C ALA A 244 -6.79 0.40 4.94
N THR A 245 -6.77 -0.28 3.80
CA THR A 245 -5.81 -1.36 3.51
C THR A 245 -4.38 -0.83 3.44
N LEU A 246 -4.16 0.28 2.72
CA LEU A 246 -2.83 0.90 2.61
C LEU A 246 -2.32 1.37 3.97
N LEU A 247 -3.15 2.07 4.74
CA LEU A 247 -2.80 2.50 6.10
C LEU A 247 -2.46 1.30 7.00
N ALA A 248 -3.25 0.23 6.95
CA ALA A 248 -2.99 -0.98 7.73
C ALA A 248 -1.67 -1.66 7.33
N LEU A 249 -1.33 -1.72 6.05
CA LEU A 249 -0.07 -2.29 5.57
C LEU A 249 1.15 -1.45 6.00
N LEU A 250 1.02 -0.13 6.01
CA LEU A 250 2.05 0.78 6.50
C LEU A 250 2.27 0.63 8.02
N CYS A 251 1.22 0.29 8.78
CA CYS A 251 1.27 0.17 10.25
C CYS A 251 1.55 -1.25 10.77
N THR A 252 1.64 -2.25 9.90
CA THR A 252 1.86 -3.65 10.31
C THR A 252 3.08 -4.24 9.61
N GLU A 253 3.63 -5.33 10.17
CA GLU A 253 4.69 -6.11 9.52
C GLU A 253 4.55 -7.59 9.89
N ALA A 254 5.05 -8.49 9.04
CA ALA A 254 5.10 -9.91 9.37
C ALA A 254 6.29 -10.21 10.29
N PRO A 255 6.13 -11.11 11.28
CA PRO A 255 7.30 -11.66 11.97
C PRO A 255 8.16 -12.39 10.93
N ARG A 256 9.46 -12.08 10.89
CA ARG A 256 10.40 -12.65 9.91
C ARG A 256 11.65 -13.29 10.52
N GLU A 257 12.08 -14.39 9.95
CA GLU A 257 13.39 -14.98 10.21
C GLU A 257 14.40 -14.52 9.15
N VAL A 258 15.66 -14.34 9.57
CA VAL A 258 16.75 -13.98 8.66
C VAL A 258 17.46 -15.27 8.23
N MET A 259 17.50 -15.54 6.94
CA MET A 259 18.11 -16.75 6.37
C MET A 259 19.13 -16.37 5.29
N ASP A 260 20.22 -17.13 5.19
CA ASP A 260 21.09 -17.07 4.02
C ASP A 260 20.64 -18.14 3.02
N ILE A 261 20.22 -17.69 1.83
CA ILE A 261 19.83 -18.56 0.72
C ILE A 261 20.75 -18.27 -0.45
N LYS A 262 21.70 -19.19 -0.71
CA LYS A 262 22.65 -19.11 -1.82
C LYS A 262 23.52 -17.83 -1.79
N GLY A 263 23.99 -17.42 -0.61
CA GLY A 263 24.85 -16.27 -0.42
C GLY A 263 24.12 -14.93 -0.46
N LYS A 264 22.80 -14.94 -0.24
CA LYS A 264 21.95 -13.75 -0.16
C LYS A 264 21.15 -13.80 1.12
N VAL A 265 20.98 -12.65 1.76
CA VAL A 265 20.14 -12.51 2.94
C VAL A 265 18.68 -12.40 2.52
N HIS A 266 17.87 -13.29 3.06
CA HIS A 266 16.43 -13.35 2.90
C HIS A 266 15.73 -13.15 4.24
N PHE A 267 14.59 -12.48 4.23
CA PHE A 267 13.74 -12.23 5.37
C PHE A 267 12.41 -12.95 5.17
N VAL A 268 12.31 -14.18 5.67
CA VAL A 268 11.17 -15.08 5.42
C VAL A 268 10.09 -14.85 6.47
N ALA A 269 8.86 -14.59 6.04
CA ALA A 269 7.71 -14.41 6.91
C ALA A 269 7.36 -15.73 7.62
N LEU A 270 7.16 -15.65 8.93
CA LEU A 270 6.80 -16.76 9.81
C LEU A 270 5.29 -16.82 10.10
N GLY A 271 4.54 -15.83 9.63
CA GLY A 271 3.12 -15.68 9.94
C GLY A 271 2.52 -14.37 9.42
N PRO A 272 1.26 -14.10 9.75
CA PRO A 272 0.54 -12.94 9.25
C PRO A 272 1.13 -11.64 9.79
N ARG A 273 0.87 -10.54 9.07
CA ARG A 273 1.24 -9.19 9.52
C ARG A 273 0.50 -8.82 10.81
N CYS A 274 1.23 -8.24 11.75
CA CYS A 274 0.74 -7.77 13.04
C CYS A 274 1.35 -6.41 13.40
N LEU A 275 0.90 -5.82 14.51
CA LEU A 275 1.51 -4.60 15.01
C LEU A 275 2.96 -4.88 15.44
N PRO A 276 3.95 -4.15 14.90
CA PRO A 276 5.32 -4.23 15.35
C PRO A 276 5.47 -3.62 16.74
N GLN A 277 6.39 -4.15 17.53
CA GLN A 277 6.80 -3.52 18.80
C GLN A 277 8.02 -2.63 18.55
N GLY A 278 7.85 -1.33 18.31
CA GLY A 278 8.97 -0.40 18.06
C GLY A 278 8.58 1.00 17.63
#